data_AF-A0A7Z9VJT9-F1
#
_entry.id   AF-A0A7Z9VJT9-F1
#
_cell.length_a   1.000
_cell.length_b   1.000
_cell.length_c   1.000
_cell.angle_alpha   90.00
_cell.angle_beta   90.00
_cell.angle_gamma   90.00
#
_symmetry.space_group_name_H-M   'P 1'
#
loop_
_entity.id
_entity.type
_entity.pdbx_description
1 polymer ?
#
loop_
_entity_poly.entity_id
_entity_poly.type
_entity_poly.pdbx_seq_one_letter_code
_entity_poly.pdbx_strand_id
1 'polypeptide(L)' 'MSNRFGCQNMVDPIIRVLIKHPKDAYQNQTKVNEQSHQLHYFGIPDYEKALSDYEKLVGFLESSGVE' A
#
# COMPACT_ATOMS: atom_id res chain seq x y z
N MET A 1 13.10 12.63 -20.81
CA MET A 1 13.64 11.96 -19.62
C MET A 1 13.86 10.50 -19.97
N SER A 2 15.08 9.97 -19.85
CA SER A 2 15.28 8.52 -20.01
C SER A 2 14.52 7.79 -18.91
N ASN A 3 13.65 6.85 -19.29
CA ASN A 3 12.87 6.02 -18.40
C ASN A 3 13.80 5.13 -17.57
N ARG A 4 14.22 5.60 -16.38
CA ARG A 4 15.02 4.82 -15.43
C ARG A 4 14.11 3.91 -14.64
N PHE A 5 13.88 2.70 -15.14
CA PHE A 5 13.18 1.65 -14.42
C PHE A 5 14.18 0.60 -13.92
N GLY A 6 14.02 0.16 -12.68
CA GLY A 6 14.82 -0.90 -12.10
C GLY A 6 14.96 -0.76 -10.58
N CYS A 7 15.32 -1.87 -9.94
CA CYS A 7 15.65 -1.95 -8.52
C CYS A 7 17.00 -2.67 -8.42
N GLN A 8 18.10 -1.92 -8.50
CA GLN A 8 19.45 -2.50 -8.59
C GLN A 8 20.01 -2.93 -7.22
N ASN A 9 19.46 -2.39 -6.14
CA ASN A 9 19.76 -2.78 -4.77
C ASN A 9 18.59 -2.38 -3.83
N MET A 10 18.67 -2.82 -2.58
CA MET A 10 17.63 -2.64 -1.56
C MET A 10 18.02 -1.64 -0.46
N VAL A 11 19.11 -0.87 -0.64
CA VAL A 11 19.71 -0.03 0.42
C VAL A 11 19.82 1.45 0.03
N ASP A 12 19.94 1.74 -1.26
CA ASP A 12 19.91 3.11 -1.76
C ASP A 12 18.49 3.68 -1.67
N PRO A 13 18.33 5.02 -1.66
CA PRO A 13 17.03 5.67 -1.61
C PRO A 13 16.08 5.19 -2.72
N ILE A 14 14.83 4.95 -2.35
CA ILE A 14 13.76 4.63 -3.30
C ILE A 14 13.43 5.90 -4.10
N ILE A 15 13.42 5.79 -5.43
CA ILE A 15 13.12 6.92 -6.33
C ILE A 15 11.66 6.90 -6.77
N ARG A 16 11.12 5.70 -7.06
CA ARG A 16 9.75 5.53 -7.54
C ARG A 16 9.16 4.21 -7.04
N VAL A 17 7.91 4.21 -6.61
CA VAL A 17 7.23 3.02 -6.07
C VAL A 17 5.82 2.88 -6.64
N LEU A 18 5.37 1.62 -6.82
CA LEU A 18 3.99 1.31 -7.17
C LEU A 18 3.26 0.77 -5.94
N ILE A 19 2.20 1.45 -5.52
CA ILE A 19 1.39 1.06 -4.36
C ILE A 19 -0.08 0.96 -4.79
N LYS A 20 -0.81 -0.01 -4.23
CA LYS A 20 -2.25 -0.16 -4.45
C LYS A 20 -3.02 0.41 -3.27
N HIS A 21 -4.13 1.08 -3.57
CA HIS A 21 -4.98 1.68 -2.55
C HIS A 21 -5.92 0.62 -1.92
N PRO A 22 -6.06 0.56 -0.57
CA PRO A 22 -6.90 -0.44 0.10
C PRO A 22 -8.37 -0.40 -0.32
N LYS A 23 -8.91 0.79 -0.63
CA LYS A 23 -10.26 0.99 -1.19
C LYS A 23 -10.59 0.05 -2.35
N ASP A 24 -9.64 -0.22 -3.25
CA ASP A 24 -9.90 -1.05 -4.43
C ASP A 24 -10.00 -2.54 -4.08
N ALA A 25 -9.16 -2.99 -3.14
CA ALA A 25 -9.12 -4.37 -2.67
C ALA A 25 -10.26 -4.68 -1.69
N TYR A 26 -10.42 -3.83 -0.67
CA TYR A 26 -11.30 -4.07 0.48
C TYR A 26 -12.72 -3.60 0.24
N GLN A 27 -12.90 -2.45 -0.42
CA GLN A 27 -14.20 -1.81 -0.75
C GLN A 27 -15.03 -1.37 0.46
N ASN A 28 -15.25 -2.24 1.45
CA ASN A 28 -15.92 -1.97 2.72
C ASN A 28 -15.59 -3.05 3.76
N GLN A 29 -15.92 -2.80 5.03
CA GLN A 29 -15.64 -3.74 6.12
C GLN A 29 -16.37 -5.09 5.97
N THR A 30 -17.60 -5.12 5.44
CA THR A 30 -18.37 -6.36 5.25
C THR A 30 -17.63 -7.33 4.34
N LYS A 31 -17.13 -6.85 3.19
CA LYS A 31 -16.37 -7.66 2.25
C LYS A 31 -15.07 -8.19 2.87
N VAL A 32 -14.39 -7.35 3.64
CA VAL A 32 -13.18 -7.75 4.38
C VAL A 32 -13.48 -8.86 5.37
N ASN A 33 -14.56 -8.74 6.16
CA ASN A 33 -14.97 -9.76 7.13
C ASN A 33 -15.22 -11.12 6.46
N GLU A 34 -15.92 -11.12 5.32
CA GLU A 34 -16.26 -12.35 4.59
C GLU A 34 -15.03 -13.01 3.94
N GLN A 35 -14.12 -12.22 3.38
CA GLN A 35 -13.03 -12.73 2.54
C GLN A 35 -11.73 -13.00 3.29
N SER A 36 -11.49 -12.35 4.44
CA SER A 36 -10.19 -12.40 5.14
C SER A 36 -9.70 -13.82 5.42
N HIS A 37 -10.60 -14.71 5.85
CA HIS A 37 -10.27 -16.11 6.14
C HIS A 37 -9.86 -16.91 4.89
N GLN A 38 -10.43 -16.58 3.73
CA GLN A 38 -10.11 -17.23 2.45
C GLN A 38 -8.83 -16.66 1.82
N LEU A 39 -8.49 -15.41 2.16
CA LEU A 39 -7.34 -14.69 1.63
C LEU A 39 -6.07 -14.83 2.51
N HIS A 40 -6.07 -15.78 3.45
CA HIS A 40 -4.93 -16.09 4.31
C HIS A 40 -4.43 -14.93 5.19
N TYR A 41 -5.32 -14.03 5.61
CA TYR A 41 -4.98 -13.04 6.62
C TYR A 41 -4.89 -13.67 8.02
N PHE A 42 -3.93 -13.21 8.85
CA PHE A 42 -3.80 -13.64 10.24
C PHE A 42 -4.96 -13.17 11.15
N GLY A 43 -5.71 -12.16 10.70
CA GLY A 43 -6.88 -11.60 11.38
C GLY A 43 -7.65 -10.72 10.40
N ILE A 44 -8.84 -10.29 10.79
CA ILE A 44 -9.68 -9.45 9.93
C ILE A 44 -9.15 -8.01 9.93
N PRO A 45 -8.69 -7.45 8.79
CA PRO A 45 -8.27 -6.05 8.72
C PRO A 45 -9.41 -5.08 9.05
N ASP A 46 -9.06 -3.96 9.65
CA ASP A 46 -9.96 -2.81 9.81
C ASP A 46 -9.84 -1.91 8.57
N TYR A 47 -10.97 -1.70 7.89
CA TYR A 47 -11.03 -0.98 6.62
C TYR A 47 -10.65 0.50 6.79
N GLU A 48 -11.24 1.20 7.76
CA GLU A 48 -10.99 2.64 7.97
C GLU A 48 -9.55 2.89 8.42
N LYS A 49 -9.02 2.02 9.28
CA LYS A 49 -7.62 2.04 9.69
C LYS A 49 -6.70 1.82 8.50
N ALA A 50 -7.01 0.86 7.62
CA ALA A 50 -6.20 0.60 6.43
C ALA A 50 -6.16 1.82 5.49
N LEU A 51 -7.28 2.53 5.31
CA LEU A 51 -7.32 3.79 4.56
C LEU A 51 -6.44 4.85 5.22
N SER A 52 -6.58 5.07 6.54
CA SER A 52 -5.77 6.05 7.26
C SER A 52 -4.28 5.76 7.21
N ASP A 53 -3.89 4.49 7.33
CA ASP A 53 -2.50 4.07 7.30
C ASP A 53 -1.90 4.17 5.89
N TYR A 54 -2.70 3.92 4.86
CA TYR A 54 -2.30 4.17 3.47
C TYR A 54 -1.96 5.65 3.24
N GLU A 55 -2.82 6.57 3.64
CA GLU A 55 -2.58 8.02 3.49
C GLU A 55 -1.33 8.47 4.23
N LYS A 56 -1.09 7.94 5.44
CA LYS A 56 0.15 8.22 6.21
C LYS A 56 1.39 7.72 5.48
N LEU A 57 1.34 6.52 4.91
CA LEU A 57 2.46 5.94 4.16
C LEU A 57 2.76 6.75 2.90
N VAL A 58 1.73 7.11 2.12
CA VAL A 58 1.89 7.93 0.91
C VAL A 58 2.47 9.30 1.26
N GLY A 59 1.91 9.99 2.25
CA GLY A 59 2.43 11.28 2.69
C GLY A 59 3.89 11.21 3.17
N PHE A 60 4.28 10.12 3.85
CA PHE A 60 5.67 9.89 4.23
C PHE A 60 6.58 9.71 3.00
N LEU A 61 6.18 8.90 2.03
CA LEU A 61 6.94 8.66 0.80
C LEU A 61 7.11 9.94 -0.03
N GLU A 62 6.03 10.69 -0.22
CA GLU A 62 6.06 11.99 -0.92
C GLU A 62 6.97 12.99 -0.19
N SER A 63 6.88 13.09 1.14
CA SER A 63 7.76 13.95 1.93
C SER A 63 9.23 13.53 1.88
N SER A 64 9.50 12.27 1.54
CA SER A 64 10.84 11.71 1.35
C SER A 64 11.35 11.86 -0.09
N GLY A 65 10.56 12.48 -0.99
CA GLY A 65 10.91 12.71 -2.39
C GLY A 65 10.72 11.49 -3.30
N VAL A 66 9.94 10.50 -2.87
CA VAL A 66 9.61 9.30 -3.66
C VAL A 66 8.43 9.62 -4.59
N GLU A 67 8.53 9.17 -5.85
CA GLU A 67 7.46 9.25 -6.87
C GLU A 67 6.53 8.04 -6.86
#